data_AF-A0A2M7B2L2-F1
#
_entry.id   AF-A0A2M7B2L2-F1
#
_cell.length_a   1.000
_cell.length_b   1.000
_cell.length_c   1.000
_cell.angle_alpha   90.00
_cell.angle_beta   90.00
_cell.angle_gamma   90.00
#
_symmetry.space_group_name_H-M   'P 1'
#
loop_
_entity.id
_entity.type
_entity.pdbx_description
1 polymer ?
#
loop_
_entity_poly.entity_id
_entity_poly.type
_entity_poly.pdbx_seq_one_letter_code
_entity_poly.pdbx_strand_id
1 'polypeptide(L)'
;MLVFPDGRILGSVGGGELENRVIQEALATLGDGRPRLLEYNMTDPSHGDPGVCGGQVEVFVEPILPPEMVVIIGGGHVGKAVAHLAKWLGFRVAVSDDRAEFCTPESNPDADEFYACPMAELPLHLNITQQTYIVLTTRGNAVDVPGLPALLDSRAAYLGVIGSRRRWAMTVKELNEQGISDEKLARVHSP
;
A
#
# COMPACT_ATOMS: atom_id res chain seq x y z
N MET A 1 25.41 0.68 -0.63
CA MET A 1 24.99 -0.68 -1.05
C MET A 1 23.52 -0.65 -1.39
N LEU A 2 23.09 -1.33 -2.45
CA LEU A 2 21.68 -1.58 -2.75
C LEU A 2 21.33 -3.01 -2.38
N VAL A 3 20.15 -3.23 -1.82
CA VAL A 3 19.60 -4.54 -1.49
C VAL A 3 18.26 -4.68 -2.20
N PHE A 4 18.11 -5.74 -2.99
CA PHE A 4 16.89 -6.02 -3.75
C PHE A 4 15.94 -6.91 -2.93
N PRO A 5 14.63 -6.92 -3.25
CA PRO A 5 13.65 -7.77 -2.52
C PRO A 5 13.96 -9.27 -2.56
N ASP A 6 14.73 -9.74 -3.54
CA ASP A 6 15.16 -11.14 -3.67
C ASP A 6 16.49 -11.44 -2.93
N GLY A 7 17.00 -10.48 -2.17
CA GLY A 7 18.24 -10.60 -1.41
C GLY A 7 19.52 -10.38 -2.24
N ARG A 8 19.43 -10.12 -3.55
CA ARG A 8 20.60 -9.70 -4.33
C ARG A 8 21.11 -8.35 -3.80
N ILE A 9 22.42 -8.15 -3.93
CA ILE A 9 23.08 -6.91 -3.50
C ILE A 9 23.91 -6.28 -4.63
N LEU A 10 24.05 -4.96 -4.59
CA LEU A 10 24.96 -4.19 -5.46
C LEU A 10 25.80 -3.22 -4.62
N GLY A 11 27.13 -3.34 -4.71
CA GLY A 11 28.07 -2.61 -3.85
C GLY A 11 28.21 -3.24 -2.46
N SER A 12 29.03 -2.62 -1.60
CA SER A 12 29.33 -3.09 -0.24
C SER A 12 29.41 -1.92 0.74
N VAL A 13 29.26 -2.20 2.03
CA VAL A 13 29.46 -1.24 3.14
C VAL A 13 30.64 -1.62 4.04
N GLY A 14 31.45 -2.61 3.65
CA GLY A 14 32.61 -3.06 4.43
C GLY A 14 32.69 -4.57 4.66
N GLY A 15 31.68 -5.34 4.23
CA GLY A 15 31.62 -6.79 4.40
C GLY A 15 31.31 -7.23 5.84
N GLY A 16 31.48 -8.54 6.10
CA GLY A 16 31.40 -9.11 7.45
C GLY A 16 30.01 -9.01 8.09
N GLU A 17 29.99 -8.90 9.42
CA GLU A 17 28.76 -8.80 10.21
C GLU A 17 27.98 -7.51 9.91
N LEU A 18 28.68 -6.39 9.74
CA LEU A 18 28.07 -5.11 9.38
C LEU A 18 27.20 -5.25 8.13
N GLU A 19 27.76 -5.82 7.06
CA GLU A 19 27.03 -5.99 5.81
C GLU A 19 25.81 -6.90 5.97
N ASN A 20 25.93 -8.01 6.71
CA ASN A 20 24.80 -8.89 6.98
C ASN A 20 23.68 -8.16 7.73
N ARG A 21 24.01 -7.40 8.79
CA ARG A 21 23.03 -6.58 9.53
C ARG A 21 22.35 -5.56 8.63
N VAL A 22 23.10 -4.86 7.77
CA VAL A 22 22.53 -3.90 6.83
C VAL A 22 21.61 -4.58 5.81
N ILE A 23 21.92 -5.79 5.34
CA ILE A 23 21.05 -6.56 4.45
C ILE A 23 19.71 -6.91 5.13
N GLN A 24 19.75 -7.43 6.36
CA GLN A 24 18.53 -7.76 7.10
C GLN A 24 17.66 -6.54 7.33
N GLU A 25 18.27 -5.42 7.73
CA GLU A 25 17.56 -4.17 7.96
C GLU A 25 17.00 -3.58 6.66
N ALA A 26 17.73 -3.64 5.56
CA ALA A 26 17.24 -3.21 4.26
C ALA A 26 16.02 -4.02 3.80
N LEU A 27 16.02 -5.34 3.98
CA LEU A 27 14.85 -6.19 3.68
C LEU A 27 13.65 -5.84 4.57
N ALA A 28 13.88 -5.61 5.86
CA ALA A 28 12.83 -5.16 6.77
C ALA A 28 12.32 -3.76 6.41
N THR A 29 13.19 -2.84 5.97
CA THR A 29 12.84 -1.47 5.54
C THR A 29 12.07 -1.48 4.21
N LEU A 30 12.37 -2.40 3.29
CA LEU A 30 11.56 -2.62 2.10
C LEU A 30 10.15 -3.15 2.43
N GLY A 31 10.02 -3.91 3.52
CA GLY A 31 8.75 -4.52 3.94
C GLY A 31 7.78 -3.54 4.60
N ASP A 32 8.27 -2.62 5.43
CA ASP A 32 7.44 -1.64 6.18
C ASP A 32 7.55 -0.20 5.65
N GLY A 33 8.45 0.06 4.72
CA GLY A 33 8.71 1.37 4.14
C GLY A 33 9.32 2.40 5.09
N ARG A 34 9.87 1.98 6.24
CA ARG A 34 10.41 2.90 7.25
C ARG A 34 11.94 2.98 7.18
N PRO A 35 12.51 4.18 6.97
CA PRO A 35 13.95 4.38 7.05
C PRO A 35 14.49 4.07 8.45
N ARG A 36 15.73 3.59 8.53
CA ARG A 36 16.41 3.27 9.79
C ARG A 36 17.84 3.78 9.78
N LEU A 37 18.34 4.18 10.95
CA LEU A 37 19.75 4.50 11.17
C LEU A 37 20.37 3.39 12.03
N LEU A 38 21.44 2.79 11.54
CA LEU A 38 22.17 1.73 12.23
C LEU A 38 23.52 2.26 12.69
N GLU A 39 23.83 2.06 13.96
CA GLU A 39 25.14 2.36 14.51
C GLU A 39 25.92 1.05 14.71
N TYR A 40 27.17 1.04 14.26
CA TYR A 40 28.06 -0.11 14.40
C TYR A 40 29.42 0.32 14.93
N ASN A 41 29.82 -0.29 16.06
CA ASN A 41 31.09 -0.06 16.71
C ASN A 41 32.02 -1.25 16.45
N MET A 42 33.08 -1.03 15.67
CA MET A 42 34.05 -2.08 15.29
C MET A 42 35.05 -2.44 16.41
N THR A 43 34.79 -1.96 17.63
CA THR A 43 35.66 -2.15 18.81
C THR A 43 35.01 -3.01 19.88
N ASP A 44 33.87 -3.64 19.61
CA ASP A 44 33.20 -4.51 20.58
C ASP A 44 33.72 -5.97 20.50
N PRO A 45 34.53 -6.44 21.47
CA PRO A 45 35.05 -7.81 21.50
C PRO A 45 33.98 -8.87 21.76
N SER A 46 32.73 -8.51 22.09
CA SER A 46 31.64 -9.47 22.30
C SER A 46 30.92 -9.91 21.02
N HIS A 47 31.06 -9.15 19.92
CA HIS A 47 30.38 -9.43 18.64
C HIS A 47 31.33 -9.83 17.50
N GLY A 48 32.65 -9.76 17.71
CA GLY A 48 33.61 -10.55 16.92
C GLY A 48 33.86 -10.01 15.50
N ASP A 49 34.73 -9.00 15.40
CA ASP A 49 35.64 -8.91 14.28
C ASP A 49 37.01 -8.39 14.76
N PRO A 50 38.07 -9.22 14.80
CA PRO A 50 39.45 -8.75 15.02
C PRO A 50 40.06 -8.16 13.73
N GLY A 51 39.24 -7.45 12.94
CA GLY A 51 39.57 -6.79 11.69
C GLY A 51 39.93 -5.31 11.87
N VAL A 52 41.20 -5.06 12.18
CA VAL A 52 42.03 -3.86 11.95
C VAL A 52 41.31 -2.62 11.34
N CYS A 53 40.60 -1.84 12.16
CA CYS A 53 40.45 -0.37 12.09
C CYS A 53 39.43 0.06 13.17
N GLY A 54 39.90 0.41 14.36
CA GLY A 54 39.03 0.85 15.46
C GLY A 54 38.25 2.11 15.07
N GLY A 55 36.97 1.94 14.74
CA GLY A 55 36.10 3.02 14.28
C GLY A 55 34.62 2.74 14.51
N GLN A 56 33.83 3.79 14.45
CA GLN A 56 32.37 3.77 14.48
C GLN A 56 31.87 4.08 13.07
N VAL A 57 30.83 3.37 12.62
CA VAL A 57 30.14 3.65 11.36
C VAL A 57 28.65 3.77 11.61
N GLU A 58 28.05 4.74 10.94
CA GLU A 58 26.60 4.92 10.88
C GLU A 58 26.13 4.59 9.46
N VAL A 59 25.10 3.76 9.36
CA VAL A 59 24.49 3.36 8.09
C VAL A 59 23.03 3.79 8.10
N PHE A 60 22.69 4.76 7.24
CA PHE A 60 21.30 5.13 6.99
C PHE A 60 20.73 4.23 5.89
N VAL A 61 19.64 3.53 6.22
CA VAL A 61 18.94 2.59 5.35
C VAL A 61 17.60 3.21 4.97
N GLU A 62 17.43 3.55 3.70
CA GLU A 62 16.19 4.09 3.15
C GLU A 62 15.60 3.14 2.08
N PRO A 63 14.27 2.94 2.05
CA PRO A 63 13.65 2.12 1.03
C PRO A 63 13.39 2.96 -0.24
N ILE A 64 13.71 2.37 -1.40
CA ILE A 64 13.33 2.94 -2.70
C ILE A 64 12.05 2.24 -3.13
N LEU A 65 10.92 2.89 -2.88
CA LEU A 65 9.59 2.35 -3.16
C LEU A 65 8.96 3.02 -4.39
N PRO A 66 8.02 2.35 -5.07
CA PRO A 66 7.21 3.01 -6.09
C PRO A 66 6.41 4.19 -5.48
N PRO A 67 5.97 5.14 -6.32
CA PRO A 67 5.04 6.17 -5.88
C PRO A 67 3.80 5.56 -5.24
N GLU A 68 3.26 6.26 -4.24
CA GLU A 68 2.00 5.85 -3.62
C GLU A 68 0.88 5.77 -4.66
N MET A 69 0.00 4.79 -4.48
CA MET A 69 -1.10 4.51 -5.41
C MET A 69 -2.44 4.82 -4.76
N VAL A 70 -3.29 5.56 -5.48
CA VAL A 70 -4.71 5.69 -5.15
C VAL A 70 -5.51 4.83 -6.11
N VAL A 71 -6.28 3.89 -5.56
CA VAL A 71 -7.21 3.04 -6.31
C VAL A 71 -8.62 3.55 -6.08
N ILE A 72 -9.29 3.92 -7.16
CA ILE A 72 -10.63 4.49 -7.14
C ILE A 72 -11.58 3.44 -7.65
N ILE A 73 -12.44 2.95 -6.76
CA ILE A 73 -13.44 1.93 -7.10
C ILE A 73 -14.76 2.63 -7.38
N GLY A 74 -15.18 2.60 -8.64
CA GLY A 74 -16.24 3.41 -9.22
C GLY A 74 -15.67 4.48 -10.14
N GLY A 75 -15.67 4.26 -11.45
CA GLY A 75 -15.11 5.18 -12.45
C GLY A 75 -16.10 6.25 -12.95
N GLY A 76 -17.23 6.44 -12.28
CA GLY A 76 -18.25 7.43 -12.63
C GLY A 76 -17.85 8.89 -12.35
N HIS A 77 -18.80 9.82 -12.42
CA HIS A 77 -18.54 11.26 -12.28
C HIS A 77 -17.71 11.64 -11.04
N VAL A 78 -18.02 11.06 -9.88
CA VAL A 78 -17.28 11.33 -8.64
C VAL A 78 -15.89 10.71 -8.69
N GLY A 79 -15.78 9.44 -9.07
CA GLY A 79 -14.49 8.76 -9.20
C GLY A 79 -13.53 9.45 -10.15
N LYS A 80 -14.03 9.95 -11.29
CA LYS A 80 -13.25 10.75 -12.24
C LYS A 80 -12.69 12.03 -11.61
N ALA A 81 -13.49 12.74 -10.82
CA ALA A 81 -13.03 13.94 -10.12
C ALA A 81 -11.97 13.60 -9.06
N VAL A 82 -12.14 12.48 -8.34
CA VAL A 82 -11.13 11.98 -7.39
C VAL A 82 -9.85 11.59 -8.11
N ALA A 83 -9.95 10.93 -9.27
CA ALA A 83 -8.81 10.52 -10.10
C ALA A 83 -7.98 11.73 -10.54
N HIS A 84 -8.67 12.76 -11.03
CA HIS A 84 -8.05 14.02 -11.42
C HIS A 84 -7.27 14.66 -10.26
N LEU A 85 -7.90 14.78 -9.08
CA LEU A 85 -7.24 15.36 -7.91
C LEU A 85 -6.08 14.50 -7.38
N ALA A 86 -6.24 13.18 -7.35
CA ALA A 86 -5.18 12.26 -6.96
C ALA A 86 -3.97 12.37 -7.90
N LYS A 87 -4.21 12.46 -9.21
CA LYS A 87 -3.15 12.66 -10.20
C LYS A 87 -2.45 13.98 -10.02
N TRP A 88 -3.20 15.06 -9.79
CA TRP A 88 -2.66 16.39 -9.52
C TRP A 88 -1.78 16.44 -8.26
N LEU A 89 -2.12 15.65 -7.24
CA LEU A 89 -1.33 15.49 -6.01
C LEU A 89 -0.08 14.60 -6.18
N GLY A 90 0.13 14.00 -7.37
CA GLY A 90 1.32 13.20 -7.68
C GLY A 90 1.18 11.71 -7.38
N PHE A 91 -0.02 11.21 -7.06
CA PHE A 91 -0.25 9.78 -6.90
C PHE A 91 -0.22 9.06 -8.25
N ARG A 92 0.19 7.79 -8.22
CA ARG A 92 -0.16 6.85 -9.28
C ARG A 92 -1.64 6.49 -9.13
N VAL A 93 -2.42 6.60 -10.20
CA VAL A 93 -3.87 6.47 -10.12
C VAL A 93 -4.35 5.21 -10.84
N ALA A 94 -5.10 4.37 -10.14
CA ALA A 94 -5.80 3.24 -10.73
C ALA A 94 -7.31 3.44 -10.63
N VAL A 95 -8.05 3.11 -11.69
CA VAL A 95 -9.52 3.10 -11.67
C VAL A 95 -10.01 1.67 -11.83
N SER A 96 -10.93 1.27 -10.96
CA SER A 96 -11.64 -0.01 -11.05
C SER A 96 -13.15 0.24 -11.09
N ASP A 97 -13.84 -0.43 -12.00
CA ASP A 97 -15.31 -0.44 -12.08
C ASP A 97 -15.73 -1.79 -12.68
N ASP A 98 -16.88 -2.31 -12.28
CA ASP A 98 -17.45 -3.54 -12.86
C ASP A 98 -18.02 -3.33 -14.26
N ARG A 99 -18.04 -2.07 -14.71
CA ARG A 99 -18.48 -1.65 -16.05
C ARG A 99 -17.29 -1.13 -16.85
N ALA A 100 -16.92 -1.87 -17.89
CA ALA A 100 -15.71 -1.62 -18.67
C ALA A 100 -15.67 -0.23 -19.33
N GLU A 101 -16.82 0.38 -19.63
CA GLU A 101 -16.89 1.71 -20.24
C GLU A 101 -16.38 2.85 -19.33
N PHE A 102 -16.24 2.61 -18.03
CA PHE A 102 -15.63 3.56 -17.09
C PHE A 102 -14.14 3.27 -16.85
N CYS A 103 -13.62 2.19 -17.41
CA CYS A 103 -12.23 1.74 -17.23
C CYS A 103 -11.42 1.99 -18.51
N THR A 104 -11.49 3.21 -19.06
CA THR A 104 -10.77 3.58 -20.28
C THR A 104 -10.10 4.95 -20.17
N PRO A 105 -9.04 5.23 -20.95
CA PRO A 105 -8.42 6.55 -21.01
C PRO A 105 -9.39 7.68 -21.42
N GLU A 106 -10.39 7.40 -22.25
CA GLU A 106 -11.37 8.39 -22.68
C GLU A 106 -12.32 8.77 -21.53
N SER A 107 -12.72 7.79 -20.72
CA SER A 107 -13.61 8.01 -19.57
C SER A 107 -12.85 8.61 -18.39
N ASN A 108 -11.64 8.12 -18.10
CA ASN A 108 -10.81 8.51 -16.97
C ASN A 108 -9.35 8.79 -17.44
N PRO A 109 -9.08 9.98 -18.04
CA PRO A 109 -7.80 10.28 -18.69
C PRO A 109 -6.61 10.47 -17.74
N ASP A 110 -6.88 10.72 -16.45
CA ASP A 110 -5.85 10.93 -15.43
C ASP A 110 -5.43 9.63 -14.72
N ALA A 111 -6.06 8.49 -15.07
CA ALA A 111 -5.69 7.19 -14.54
C ALA A 111 -4.50 6.58 -15.30
N ASP A 112 -3.59 5.98 -14.54
CA ASP A 112 -2.43 5.25 -15.06
C ASP A 112 -2.77 3.77 -15.34
N GLU A 113 -3.75 3.20 -14.63
CA GLU A 113 -4.16 1.80 -14.71
C GLU A 113 -5.68 1.63 -14.62
N PHE A 114 -6.19 0.56 -15.25
CA PHE A 114 -7.60 0.26 -15.34
C PHE A 114 -7.88 -1.20 -14.98
N TYR A 115 -8.87 -1.42 -14.11
CA TYR A 115 -9.30 -2.75 -13.65
C TYR A 115 -10.81 -2.90 -13.81
N ALA A 116 -11.22 -3.32 -15.02
CA ALA A 116 -12.62 -3.60 -15.35
C ALA A 116 -13.06 -4.96 -14.75
N CYS A 117 -13.37 -4.97 -13.45
CA CYS A 117 -13.73 -6.18 -12.71
C CYS A 117 -14.64 -5.86 -11.52
N PRO A 118 -15.38 -6.84 -10.99
CA PRO A 118 -16.04 -6.71 -9.69
C PRO A 118 -15.04 -6.35 -8.59
N MET A 119 -15.46 -5.50 -7.64
CA MET A 119 -14.61 -5.06 -6.52
C MET A 119 -13.96 -6.23 -5.76
N ALA A 120 -14.68 -7.34 -5.59
CA ALA A 120 -14.17 -8.52 -4.89
C ALA A 120 -12.99 -9.21 -5.59
N GLU A 121 -12.84 -9.01 -6.91
CA GLU A 121 -11.79 -9.61 -7.73
C GLU A 121 -10.53 -8.73 -7.81
N LEU A 122 -10.62 -7.47 -7.39
CA LEU A 122 -9.50 -6.52 -7.46
C LEU A 122 -8.19 -7.05 -6.84
N PRO A 123 -8.17 -7.75 -5.68
CA PRO A 123 -6.94 -8.32 -5.12
C PRO A 123 -6.28 -9.41 -5.99
N LEU A 124 -6.99 -9.98 -6.96
CA LEU A 124 -6.44 -10.95 -7.92
C LEU A 124 -5.61 -10.25 -9.02
N HIS A 125 -5.87 -8.97 -9.27
CA HIS A 125 -5.26 -8.19 -10.34
C HIS A 125 -4.25 -7.16 -9.85
N LEU A 126 -4.41 -6.72 -8.60
CA LEU A 126 -3.59 -5.68 -7.99
C LEU A 126 -3.03 -6.16 -6.65
N ASN A 127 -1.72 -6.07 -6.49
CA ASN A 127 -1.07 -6.28 -5.20
C ASN A 127 -1.29 -5.05 -4.30
N ILE A 128 -2.20 -5.17 -3.33
CA ILE A 128 -2.54 -4.10 -2.39
C ILE A 128 -1.53 -4.09 -1.25
N THR A 129 -0.74 -3.02 -1.15
CA THR A 129 0.33 -2.85 -0.17
C THR A 129 0.02 -1.70 0.81
N GLN A 130 0.94 -1.45 1.74
CA GLN A 130 0.88 -0.29 2.64
C GLN A 130 1.06 1.05 1.92
N GLN A 131 1.34 1.06 0.62
CA GLN A 131 1.39 2.28 -0.20
C GLN A 131 0.13 2.45 -1.05
N THR A 132 -0.87 1.60 -0.85
CA THR A 132 -2.15 1.65 -1.57
C THR A 132 -3.21 2.33 -0.72
N TYR A 133 -3.85 3.34 -1.29
CA TYR A 133 -4.97 4.06 -0.72
C TYR A 133 -6.21 3.74 -1.56
N ILE A 134 -7.27 3.24 -0.94
CA ILE A 134 -8.48 2.82 -1.66
C ILE A 134 -9.61 3.79 -1.36
N VAL A 135 -10.27 4.28 -2.41
CA VAL A 135 -11.43 5.18 -2.32
C VAL A 135 -12.60 4.60 -3.10
N LEU A 136 -13.65 4.22 -2.38
CA LEU A 136 -14.89 3.70 -2.95
C LEU A 136 -15.81 4.88 -3.26
N THR A 137 -16.06 5.09 -4.55
CA THR A 137 -17.03 6.04 -5.12
C THR A 137 -18.15 5.32 -5.87
N THR A 138 -18.58 4.19 -5.31
CA THR A 138 -19.49 3.24 -5.92
C THR A 138 -20.96 3.70 -5.92
N ARG A 139 -21.81 2.84 -6.49
CA ARG A 139 -23.27 2.99 -6.54
C ARG A 139 -23.97 2.59 -5.23
N GLY A 140 -23.23 2.43 -4.12
CA GLY A 140 -23.76 2.13 -2.78
C GLY A 140 -23.83 0.64 -2.48
N ASN A 141 -24.73 0.26 -1.54
CA ASN A 141 -24.78 -1.07 -0.91
C ASN A 141 -24.73 -2.25 -1.90
N ALA A 142 -25.40 -2.14 -3.04
CA ALA A 142 -25.43 -3.20 -4.06
C ALA A 142 -24.04 -3.60 -4.60
N VAL A 143 -23.05 -2.70 -4.48
CA VAL A 143 -21.66 -2.95 -4.87
C VAL A 143 -20.76 -3.05 -3.63
N ASP A 144 -20.99 -2.21 -2.62
CA ASP A 144 -20.14 -2.15 -1.42
C ASP A 144 -20.24 -3.43 -0.59
N VAL A 145 -21.45 -3.93 -0.35
CA VAL A 145 -21.67 -5.12 0.51
C VAL A 145 -21.00 -6.38 -0.06
N PRO A 146 -21.19 -6.75 -1.34
CA PRO A 146 -20.52 -7.93 -1.90
C PRO A 146 -19.02 -7.71 -2.16
N GLY A 147 -18.56 -6.47 -2.33
CA GLY A 147 -17.19 -6.16 -2.73
C GLY A 147 -16.21 -5.91 -1.58
N LEU A 148 -16.64 -5.13 -0.59
CA LEU A 148 -15.78 -4.62 0.48
C LEU A 148 -15.09 -5.73 1.30
N PRO A 149 -15.71 -6.89 1.60
CA PRO A 149 -15.07 -7.96 2.37
C PRO A 149 -13.70 -8.39 1.84
N ALA A 150 -13.51 -8.42 0.52
CA ALA A 150 -12.25 -8.81 -0.11
C ALA A 150 -11.10 -7.81 0.17
N LEU A 151 -11.45 -6.57 0.55
CA LEU A 151 -10.50 -5.49 0.80
C LEU A 151 -10.22 -5.28 2.30
N LEU A 152 -11.08 -5.80 3.19
CA LEU A 152 -10.98 -5.58 4.64
C LEU A 152 -9.73 -6.21 5.27
N ASP A 153 -9.19 -7.28 4.68
CA ASP A 153 -7.96 -7.94 5.15
C ASP A 153 -6.71 -7.46 4.37
N SER A 154 -6.86 -6.51 3.46
CA SER A 154 -5.75 -5.99 2.65
C SER A 154 -4.78 -5.14 3.48
N ARG A 155 -3.58 -4.90 2.92
CA ARG A 155 -2.57 -4.02 3.54
C ARG A 155 -2.73 -2.54 3.21
N ALA A 156 -3.83 -2.14 2.56
CA ALA A 156 -4.07 -0.75 2.18
C ALA A 156 -3.91 0.20 3.39
N ALA A 157 -3.18 1.29 3.19
CA ALA A 157 -2.99 2.34 4.21
C ALA A 157 -4.31 3.05 4.55
N TYR A 158 -5.22 3.12 3.58
CA TYR A 158 -6.50 3.79 3.73
C TYR A 158 -7.58 3.04 2.96
N LEU A 159 -8.76 2.93 3.55
CA LEU A 159 -9.95 2.37 2.92
C LEU A 159 -11.13 3.31 3.17
N GLY A 160 -11.37 4.22 2.23
CA GLY A 160 -12.43 5.21 2.32
C GLY A 160 -13.67 4.81 1.55
N VAL A 161 -14.84 4.99 2.14
CA VAL A 161 -16.14 4.78 1.49
C VAL A 161 -16.89 6.09 1.48
N ILE A 162 -17.09 6.67 0.30
CA ILE A 162 -17.98 7.83 0.18
C ILE A 162 -19.38 7.42 0.66
N GLY A 163 -20.19 8.35 1.14
CA GLY A 163 -21.55 8.05 1.53
C GLY A 163 -22.05 8.97 2.63
N SER A 164 -23.35 8.96 2.86
CA SER A 164 -23.91 9.54 4.09
C SER A 164 -23.74 8.57 5.25
N ARG A 165 -23.70 9.09 6.49
CA ARG A 165 -23.77 8.30 7.73
C ARG A 165 -24.85 7.23 7.68
N ARG A 166 -26.03 7.60 7.17
CA ARG A 166 -27.17 6.69 7.04
C ARG A 166 -26.87 5.54 6.08
N ARG A 167 -26.24 5.83 4.93
CA ARG A 167 -25.85 4.80 3.96
C ARG A 167 -24.82 3.85 4.55
N TRP A 168 -23.77 4.40 5.15
CA TRP A 168 -22.73 3.59 5.79
C TRP A 168 -23.29 2.68 6.88
N ALA A 169 -24.19 3.19 7.74
CA ALA A 169 -24.86 2.40 8.76
C ALA A 169 -25.67 1.22 8.18
N MET A 170 -26.30 1.40 7.01
CA MET A 170 -26.99 0.30 6.31
C MET A 170 -25.99 -0.73 5.78
N THR A 171 -24.89 -0.30 5.16
CA THR A 171 -23.82 -1.19 4.68
C THR A 171 -23.22 -2.00 5.84
N VAL A 172 -22.89 -1.36 6.97
CA VAL A 172 -22.37 -2.01 8.17
C VAL A 172 -23.35 -3.05 8.69
N LYS A 173 -24.64 -2.72 8.75
CA LYS A 173 -25.67 -3.66 9.19
C LYS A 173 -25.70 -4.92 8.32
N GLU A 174 -25.72 -4.76 7.00
CA GLU A 174 -25.73 -5.87 6.05
C GLU A 174 -24.44 -6.72 6.12
N LEU A 175 -23.28 -6.08 6.30
CA LEU A 175 -21.99 -6.77 6.46
C LEU A 175 -21.90 -7.54 7.79
N ASN A 176 -22.44 -6.98 8.87
CA ASN A 176 -22.53 -7.67 10.16
C ASN A 176 -23.47 -8.88 10.09
N GLU A 177 -24.59 -8.78 9.36
CA GLU A 177 -25.48 -9.91 9.08
C GLU A 177 -24.78 -11.04 8.28
N GLN A 178 -23.73 -10.71 7.51
CA GLN A 178 -22.87 -11.66 6.81
C GLN A 178 -21.68 -12.16 7.65
N GLY A 179 -21.60 -11.77 8.93
CA GLY A 179 -20.57 -12.23 9.87
C GLY A 179 -19.26 -11.45 9.82
N ILE A 180 -19.20 -10.30 9.16
CA ILE A 180 -18.05 -9.39 9.27
C ILE A 180 -18.08 -8.74 10.65
N SER A 181 -16.93 -8.67 11.33
CA SER A 181 -16.84 -8.06 12.66
C SER A 181 -16.72 -6.54 12.59
N ASP A 182 -17.23 -5.85 13.61
CA ASP A 182 -17.04 -4.41 13.79
C ASP A 182 -15.56 -4.01 13.83
N GLU A 183 -14.68 -4.90 14.33
CA GLU A 183 -13.23 -4.69 14.33
C GLU A 183 -12.68 -4.57 12.90
N LYS A 184 -13.10 -5.45 11.98
CA LYS A 184 -12.71 -5.33 10.57
C LYS A 184 -13.29 -4.08 9.92
N LEU A 185 -14.51 -3.69 10.29
CA LEU A 185 -15.16 -2.51 9.73
C LEU A 185 -14.61 -1.19 10.30
N ALA A 186 -14.00 -1.20 11.48
CA ALA A 186 -13.45 -0.01 12.14
C ALA A 186 -12.32 0.66 11.37
N ARG A 187 -11.63 -0.06 10.46
CA ARG A 187 -10.61 0.51 9.57
C ARG A 187 -11.20 1.30 8.40
N VAL A 188 -12.50 1.17 8.15
CA VAL A 188 -13.16 1.83 7.02
C VAL A 188 -13.52 3.25 7.41
N HIS A 189 -13.06 4.20 6.60
CA HIS A 189 -13.34 5.62 6.80
C HIS A 189 -14.57 6.04 5.98
N SER A 190 -15.66 6.38 6.65
CA SER A 190 -16.88 6.92 6.03
C SER A 190 -17.39 8.14 6.82
N PRO A 191 -18.00 9.16 6.17
CA PRO A 191 -18.50 10.38 6.82
C PRO A 191 -19.58 10.17 7.90
#